data_AF-A0A3N6EL60-F1
#
_entry.id   AF-A0A3N6EL60-F1
#
_cell.length_a   1.000
_cell.length_b   1.000
_cell.length_c   1.000
_cell.angle_alpha   90.00
_cell.angle_beta   90.00
_cell.angle_gamma   90.00
#
_symmetry.space_group_name_H-M   'P 1'
#
loop_
_entity.id
_entity.type
_entity.pdbx_description
1 polymer ?
#
loop_
_entity_poly.entity_id
_entity_poly.type
_entity_poly.pdbx_seq_one_letter_code
_entity_poly.pdbx_strand_id
1 'polypeptide(L)'
;MSDNEKSEDLKGGPGHIILLAVVFAVPVLKLAWTLGGGGEASEALVAMEPSNWPDVLIGMLLNTALLASVLAVVVSRTTYAYFAAKGGARVHADSSVVHTLSAAAVVPLTFALVVGAFHGWWWGVAVAVASYALRLGVIVEYRTGRRELGSGKRTRTSPSGWLQHSADTATVAALLLAGVVLPVIALAGAVDGRSWTSVVECDVNTGEGNERARLVELGRKGNGVVGWDIEGDEVVNGINCGVSENDVVRPPLWRS
;
A
#
# COMPACT_ATOMS: atom_id res chain seq x y z
N MET A 1 11.96 -35.36 10.62
CA MET A 1 11.52 -33.96 10.43
C MET A 1 10.02 -34.02 10.26
N SER A 2 9.24 -33.54 11.24
CA SER A 2 7.79 -33.78 11.26
C SER A 2 7.05 -32.78 10.38
N ASP A 3 5.92 -33.19 9.80
CA ASP A 3 5.10 -32.34 8.91
C ASP A 3 4.59 -31.05 9.57
N ASN A 4 4.58 -30.98 10.91
CA ASN A 4 4.27 -29.77 11.66
C ASN A 4 5.33 -28.65 11.51
N GLU A 5 6.61 -28.99 11.32
CA GLU A 5 7.65 -27.97 11.08
C GLU A 5 7.55 -27.36 9.67
N LYS A 6 7.10 -28.15 8.69
CA LYS A 6 6.76 -27.65 7.34
C LYS A 6 5.55 -26.72 7.35
N SER A 7 4.61 -26.94 8.28
CA SER A 7 3.38 -26.16 8.40
C SER A 7 3.61 -24.74 8.94
N GLU A 8 4.57 -24.55 9.85
CA GLU A 8 4.88 -23.21 10.38
C GLU A 8 5.68 -22.36 9.39
N ASP A 9 6.54 -22.97 8.57
CA ASP A 9 7.32 -22.28 7.53
C ASP A 9 6.48 -21.74 6.36
N LEU A 10 5.23 -22.20 6.22
CA LEU A 10 4.28 -21.70 5.21
C LEU A 10 3.45 -20.50 5.71
N LYS A 11 3.47 -20.19 7.01
CA LYS A 11 2.80 -19.02 7.55
C LYS A 11 3.70 -17.81 7.37
N GLY A 12 3.49 -17.07 6.28
CA GLY A 12 4.19 -15.81 6.02
C GLY A 12 4.23 -14.93 7.28
N GLY A 13 5.39 -14.34 7.57
CA GLY A 13 5.56 -13.55 8.78
C GLY A 13 4.52 -12.42 8.92
N PRO A 14 4.32 -11.86 10.13
CA PRO A 14 3.23 -10.94 10.45
C PRO A 14 3.08 -9.76 9.48
N GLY A 15 4.16 -9.30 8.87
CA GLY A 15 4.12 -8.27 7.82
C GLY A 15 3.32 -8.65 6.57
N HIS A 16 3.26 -9.92 6.16
CA HIS A 16 2.45 -10.35 5.02
C HIS A 16 0.96 -10.34 5.36
N ILE A 17 0.59 -10.77 6.57
CA ILE A 17 -0.80 -10.74 7.03
C ILE A 17 -1.30 -9.30 7.10
N ILE A 18 -0.48 -8.40 7.65
CA ILE A 18 -0.83 -6.98 7.74
C ILE A 18 -0.92 -6.34 6.35
N LEU A 19 0.01 -6.65 5.44
CA LEU A 19 -0.08 -6.18 4.06
C LEU A 19 -1.37 -6.63 3.37
N LEU A 20 -1.75 -7.90 3.52
CA LEU A 20 -3.02 -8.42 2.99
C LEU A 20 -4.21 -7.70 3.63
N ALA A 21 -4.22 -7.56 4.95
CA ALA A 21 -5.28 -6.85 5.66
C ALA A 21 -5.42 -5.40 5.16
N VAL A 22 -4.31 -4.69 4.97
CA VAL A 22 -4.32 -3.32 4.42
C VAL A 22 -4.83 -3.32 2.99
N VAL A 23 -4.33 -4.19 2.11
CA VAL A 23 -4.71 -4.23 0.69
C VAL A 23 -6.19 -4.57 0.49
N PHE A 24 -6.79 -5.38 1.36
CA PHE A 24 -8.19 -5.80 1.21
C PHE A 24 -9.19 -4.98 2.04
N ALA A 25 -8.90 -4.70 3.32
CA ALA A 25 -9.86 -4.05 4.20
C ALA A 25 -9.92 -2.53 3.98
N VAL A 26 -8.79 -1.90 3.68
CA VAL A 26 -8.70 -0.44 3.59
C VAL A 26 -9.46 0.11 2.38
N PRO A 27 -9.40 -0.48 1.17
CA PRO A 27 -10.21 -0.02 0.04
C PRO A 27 -11.71 -0.12 0.30
N VAL A 28 -12.16 -1.21 0.94
CA VAL A 28 -13.57 -1.37 1.31
C VAL A 28 -13.99 -0.29 2.30
N LEU A 29 -13.15 -0.01 3.31
CA LEU A 29 -13.41 1.06 4.25
C LEU A 29 -13.41 2.45 3.57
N LYS A 30 -12.51 2.67 2.61
CA LYS A 30 -12.46 3.90 1.81
C LYS A 30 -13.80 4.12 1.10
N LEU A 31 -14.28 3.11 0.37
CA LEU A 31 -15.57 3.17 -0.34
C LEU A 31 -16.74 3.39 0.62
N ALA A 32 -16.81 2.62 1.71
CA ALA A 32 -17.89 2.74 2.69
C ALA A 32 -17.92 4.12 3.34
N TRP A 33 -16.76 4.70 3.66
CA TRP A 33 -16.70 6.04 4.24
C TRP A 33 -17.07 7.13 3.24
N THR A 34 -16.53 7.08 2.02
CA THR A 34 -16.74 8.14 1.02
C THR A 34 -18.16 8.14 0.45
N LEU A 35 -18.78 6.97 0.31
CA LEU A 35 -20.10 6.80 -0.31
C LEU A 35 -21.25 6.80 0.71
N GLY A 36 -20.94 6.71 2.01
CA GLY A 36 -21.93 6.89 3.07
C GLY A 36 -22.40 5.66 3.79
N GLY A 37 -21.95 4.49 3.39
CA GLY A 37 -22.23 3.25 4.09
C GLY A 37 -21.91 2.02 3.26
N GLY A 38 -22.23 0.86 3.84
CA GLY A 38 -21.99 -0.43 3.20
C GLY A 38 -22.95 -0.73 2.04
N GLY A 39 -24.17 -0.17 2.06
CA GLY A 39 -25.14 -0.37 0.98
C GLY A 39 -24.73 0.38 -0.28
N GLU A 40 -24.42 1.66 -0.09
CA GLU A 40 -23.93 2.61 -1.08
C GLU A 40 -22.61 2.13 -1.70
N ALA A 41 -21.67 1.67 -0.85
CA ALA A 41 -20.43 1.09 -1.33
C ALA A 41 -20.62 -0.21 -2.11
N SER A 42 -21.58 -1.05 -1.73
CA SER A 42 -21.90 -2.26 -2.48
C SER A 42 -22.49 -1.94 -3.84
N GLU A 43 -23.39 -0.95 -3.92
CA GLU A 43 -23.97 -0.50 -5.18
C GLU A 43 -22.90 0.07 -6.11
N ALA A 44 -22.05 0.96 -5.60
CA ALA A 44 -20.94 1.51 -6.36
C ALA A 44 -19.93 0.45 -6.81
N LEU A 45 -19.64 -0.57 -5.99
CA LEU A 45 -18.76 -1.69 -6.37
C LEU A 45 -19.34 -2.54 -7.50
N VAL A 46 -20.65 -2.73 -7.54
CA VAL A 46 -21.33 -3.46 -8.61
C VAL A 46 -21.37 -2.62 -9.90
N ALA A 47 -21.57 -1.30 -9.76
CA ALA A 47 -21.54 -0.37 -10.88
C ALA A 47 -20.12 -0.17 -11.44
N MET A 48 -19.11 -0.22 -10.58
CA MET A 48 -17.70 -0.19 -10.95
C MET A 48 -17.34 -1.51 -11.63
N GLU A 49 -16.90 -1.45 -12.89
CA GLU A 49 -16.45 -2.64 -13.59
C GLU A 49 -15.26 -3.27 -12.85
N PRO A 50 -15.15 -4.62 -12.78
CA PRO A 50 -14.06 -5.28 -12.04
C PRO A 50 -12.65 -4.83 -12.45
N SER A 51 -12.48 -4.31 -13.67
CA SER A 51 -11.23 -3.73 -14.16
C SER A 51 -10.83 -2.45 -13.42
N ASN A 52 -11.77 -1.72 -12.85
CA ASN A 52 -11.55 -0.41 -12.20
C ASN A 52 -11.38 -0.54 -10.68
N TRP A 53 -11.65 -1.71 -10.10
CA TRP A 53 -11.44 -1.94 -8.66
C TRP A 53 -10.01 -1.65 -8.17
N PRO A 54 -8.93 -1.97 -8.93
CA PRO A 54 -7.58 -1.58 -8.56
C PRO A 54 -7.38 -0.06 -8.43
N ASP A 55 -8.19 0.75 -9.11
CA ASP A 55 -8.08 2.21 -9.09
C ASP A 55 -8.40 2.77 -7.71
N VAL A 56 -9.15 2.05 -6.88
CA VAL A 56 -9.37 2.44 -5.47
C VAL A 56 -8.05 2.46 -4.71
N LEU A 57 -7.27 1.39 -4.82
CA LEU A 57 -5.96 1.29 -4.18
C LEU A 57 -4.96 2.28 -4.78
N ILE A 58 -4.91 2.34 -6.12
CA ILE A 58 -3.98 3.23 -6.84
C ILE A 58 -4.29 4.69 -6.46
N GLY A 59 -5.56 5.07 -6.49
CA GLY A 59 -6.04 6.38 -6.10
C GLY A 59 -5.64 6.78 -4.69
N MET A 60 -5.84 5.90 -3.70
CA MET A 60 -5.38 6.14 -2.33
C MET A 60 -3.87 6.38 -2.24
N LEU A 61 -3.07 5.62 -3.01
CA LEU A 61 -1.62 5.78 -3.05
C LEU A 61 -1.21 7.08 -3.76
N LEU A 62 -1.95 7.51 -4.77
CA LEU A 62 -1.71 8.76 -5.49
C LEU A 62 -2.12 9.98 -4.67
N ASN A 63 -3.12 9.85 -3.78
CA ASN A 63 -3.59 10.96 -2.96
C ASN A 63 -2.70 11.21 -1.73
N THR A 64 -1.99 10.19 -1.23
CA THR A 64 -1.22 10.30 0.01
C THR A 64 0.22 9.85 -0.16
N ALA A 65 1.14 10.81 -0.27
CA ALA A 65 2.58 10.58 -0.38
C ALA A 65 3.15 9.70 0.74
N LEU A 66 2.68 9.94 1.97
CA LEU A 66 3.13 9.20 3.14
C LEU A 66 2.70 7.72 3.09
N LEU A 67 1.45 7.44 2.68
CA LEU A 67 0.94 6.08 2.52
C LEU A 67 1.74 5.33 1.46
N ALA A 68 1.91 5.93 0.28
CA ALA A 68 2.69 5.35 -0.81
C ALA A 68 4.13 5.06 -0.39
N SER A 69 4.77 6.00 0.32
CA SER A 69 6.14 5.86 0.79
C SER A 69 6.29 4.73 1.81
N VAL A 70 5.44 4.69 2.84
CA VAL A 70 5.50 3.66 3.88
C VAL A 70 5.18 2.29 3.29
N LEU A 71 4.16 2.17 2.43
CA LEU A 71 3.83 0.91 1.77
C LEU A 71 5.01 0.42 0.92
N ALA A 72 5.62 1.28 0.12
CA ALA A 72 6.79 0.94 -0.70
C ALA A 72 7.96 0.44 0.15
N VAL A 73 8.25 1.10 1.28
CA VAL A 73 9.29 0.67 2.23
C VAL A 73 8.97 -0.70 2.84
N VAL A 74 7.74 -0.90 3.29
CA VAL A 74 7.29 -2.18 3.89
C VAL A 74 7.36 -3.30 2.86
N VAL A 75 6.77 -3.14 1.67
CA VAL A 75 6.77 -4.13 0.58
C VAL A 75 8.19 -4.46 0.13
N SER A 76 9.04 -3.43 -0.03
CA SER A 76 10.44 -3.60 -0.40
C SER A 76 11.18 -4.48 0.60
N ARG A 77 10.99 -4.25 1.91
CA ARG A 77 11.64 -5.03 2.97
C ARG A 77 11.03 -6.42 3.12
N THR A 78 9.71 -6.57 3.14
CA THR A 78 9.04 -7.86 3.38
C THR A 78 9.36 -8.85 2.26
N THR A 79 9.29 -8.40 1.01
CA THR A 79 9.66 -9.19 -0.17
C THR A 79 11.13 -9.62 -0.11
N TYR A 80 12.04 -8.70 0.23
CA TYR A 80 13.46 -9.02 0.36
C TYR A 80 13.73 -10.05 1.48
N ALA A 81 13.15 -9.84 2.65
CA ALA A 81 13.29 -10.74 3.79
C ALA A 81 12.71 -12.14 3.50
N TYR A 82 11.59 -12.21 2.78
CA TYR A 82 10.96 -13.46 2.36
C TYR A 82 11.85 -14.24 1.39
N PHE A 83 12.36 -13.61 0.33
CA PHE A 83 13.25 -14.30 -0.61
C PHE A 83 14.59 -14.67 0.02
N ALA A 84 15.12 -13.85 0.92
CA ALA A 84 16.30 -14.20 1.70
C ALA A 84 16.06 -15.47 2.54
N ALA A 85 14.88 -15.59 3.19
CA ALA A 85 14.52 -16.76 3.97
C ALA A 85 14.28 -18.02 3.11
N LYS A 86 13.71 -17.89 1.91
CA LYS A 86 13.46 -19.01 0.97
C LYS A 86 14.71 -19.49 0.20
N GLY A 87 15.89 -19.35 0.79
CA GLY A 87 17.15 -19.85 0.21
C GLY A 87 17.96 -18.81 -0.54
N GLY A 88 17.45 -17.58 -0.73
CA GLY A 88 18.25 -16.48 -1.25
C GLY A 88 19.47 -16.20 -0.38
N ALA A 89 19.36 -16.32 0.94
CA ALA A 89 20.49 -16.10 1.84
C ALA A 89 21.66 -17.07 1.63
N ARG A 90 21.41 -18.32 1.22
CA ARG A 90 22.47 -19.29 0.87
C ARG A 90 23.24 -18.84 -0.36
N VAL A 91 22.52 -18.45 -1.42
CA VAL A 91 23.11 -17.96 -2.67
C VAL A 91 23.92 -16.68 -2.44
N HIS A 92 23.47 -15.81 -1.52
CA HIS A 92 24.16 -14.56 -1.24
C HIS A 92 25.37 -14.72 -0.30
N ALA A 93 25.43 -15.79 0.52
CA ALA A 93 26.58 -16.07 1.38
C ALA A 93 27.85 -16.37 0.56
N ASP A 94 27.69 -17.02 -0.59
CA ASP A 94 28.80 -17.34 -1.51
C ASP A 94 29.12 -16.19 -2.48
N SER A 95 28.30 -15.13 -2.49
CA SER A 95 28.45 -13.98 -3.38
C SER A 95 29.28 -12.85 -2.77
N SER A 96 29.94 -12.05 -3.61
CA SER A 96 30.71 -10.91 -3.14
C SER A 96 29.83 -9.88 -2.43
N VAL A 97 30.42 -9.18 -1.46
CA VAL A 97 29.68 -8.19 -0.67
C VAL A 97 29.08 -7.09 -1.54
N VAL A 98 29.86 -6.63 -2.51
CA VAL A 98 29.48 -5.57 -3.45
C VAL A 98 28.28 -6.00 -4.28
N HIS A 99 28.25 -7.25 -4.77
CA HIS A 99 27.14 -7.77 -5.56
C HIS A 99 25.84 -7.88 -4.74
N THR A 100 25.91 -8.33 -3.50
CA THR A 100 24.73 -8.38 -2.61
C THR A 100 24.17 -6.97 -2.37
N LEU A 101 25.05 -5.98 -2.13
CA LEU A 101 24.65 -4.60 -1.85
C LEU A 101 24.02 -3.92 -3.08
N SER A 102 24.62 -4.09 -4.25
CA SER A 102 24.08 -3.51 -5.50
C SER A 102 22.73 -4.12 -5.85
N ALA A 103 22.58 -5.44 -5.76
CA ALA A 103 21.30 -6.11 -5.99
C ALA A 103 20.22 -5.67 -4.98
N ALA A 104 20.59 -5.44 -3.72
CA ALA A 104 19.67 -4.98 -2.69
C ALA A 104 19.11 -3.56 -2.97
N ALA A 105 19.81 -2.73 -3.74
CA ALA A 105 19.41 -1.36 -4.07
C ALA A 105 18.39 -1.26 -5.22
N VAL A 106 18.28 -2.26 -6.09
CA VAL A 106 17.44 -2.19 -7.30
C VAL A 106 15.99 -1.84 -6.98
N VAL A 107 15.32 -2.62 -6.12
CA VAL A 107 13.92 -2.40 -5.77
C VAL A 107 13.67 -1.10 -4.99
N PRO A 108 14.50 -0.72 -3.98
CA PRO A 108 14.48 0.62 -3.39
C PRO A 108 14.49 1.75 -4.42
N LEU A 109 15.38 1.68 -5.41
CA LEU A 109 15.49 2.69 -6.45
C LEU A 109 14.26 2.70 -7.36
N THR A 110 13.73 1.53 -7.74
CA THR A 110 12.48 1.45 -8.51
C THR A 110 11.32 2.11 -7.77
N PHE A 111 11.11 1.79 -6.49
CA PHE A 111 10.06 2.43 -5.71
C PHE A 111 10.30 3.92 -5.50
N ALA A 112 11.56 4.34 -5.33
CA ALA A 112 11.91 5.75 -5.21
C ALA A 112 11.57 6.55 -6.48
N LEU A 113 11.78 5.97 -7.67
CA LEU A 113 11.40 6.59 -8.94
C LEU A 113 9.87 6.71 -9.05
N VAL A 114 9.13 5.65 -8.71
CA VAL A 114 7.65 5.68 -8.74
C VAL A 114 7.10 6.73 -7.78
N VAL A 115 7.49 6.67 -6.49
CA VAL A 115 7.02 7.62 -5.49
C VAL A 115 7.50 9.04 -5.81
N GLY A 116 8.74 9.19 -6.27
CA GLY A 116 9.29 10.48 -6.66
C GLY A 116 8.58 11.12 -7.85
N ALA A 117 8.12 10.32 -8.81
CA ALA A 117 7.38 10.81 -9.98
C ALA A 117 6.00 11.36 -9.60
N PHE A 118 5.28 10.70 -8.68
CA PHE A 118 3.92 11.11 -8.29
C PHE A 118 3.89 12.15 -7.17
N HIS A 119 4.82 12.07 -6.21
CA HIS A 119 4.76 12.85 -4.97
C HIS A 119 5.90 13.85 -4.82
N GLY A 120 6.87 13.86 -5.74
CA GLY A 120 8.02 14.73 -5.72
C GLY A 120 9.30 14.04 -5.23
N TRP A 121 10.43 14.51 -5.73
CA TRP A 121 11.71 13.84 -5.64
C TRP A 121 12.19 13.57 -4.19
N TRP A 122 11.88 14.44 -3.24
CA TRP A 122 12.25 14.25 -1.84
C TRP A 122 11.60 13.03 -1.20
N TRP A 123 10.35 12.72 -1.55
CA TRP A 123 9.69 11.49 -1.12
C TRP A 123 10.37 10.26 -1.71
N GLY A 124 10.75 10.34 -2.99
CA GLY A 124 11.55 9.30 -3.64
C GLY A 124 12.87 9.04 -2.91
N VAL A 125 13.62 10.09 -2.56
CA VAL A 125 14.87 9.97 -1.79
C VAL A 125 14.63 9.34 -0.42
N ALA A 126 13.59 9.77 0.30
CA ALA A 126 13.25 9.19 1.60
C ALA A 126 12.94 7.69 1.49
N VAL A 127 12.17 7.28 0.48
CA VAL A 127 11.86 5.86 0.21
C VAL A 127 13.11 5.06 -0.14
N ALA A 128 14.00 5.58 -1.00
CA ALA A 128 15.25 4.92 -1.35
C ALA A 128 16.10 4.65 -0.10
N VAL A 129 16.34 5.68 0.70
CA VAL A 129 17.20 5.61 1.89
C VAL A 129 16.58 4.68 2.93
N ALA A 130 15.30 4.86 3.27
CA ALA A 130 14.65 4.07 4.30
C ALA A 130 14.56 2.59 3.91
N SER A 131 14.13 2.28 2.68
CA SER A 131 13.98 0.89 2.24
C SER A 131 15.33 0.19 2.08
N TYR A 132 16.36 0.89 1.58
CA TYR A 132 17.70 0.33 1.49
C TYR A 132 18.30 0.06 2.88
N ALA A 133 18.18 1.01 3.83
CA ALA A 133 18.66 0.83 5.20
C ALA A 133 18.02 -0.39 5.89
N LEU A 134 16.71 -0.58 5.71
CA LEU A 134 16.02 -1.75 6.27
C LEU A 134 16.48 -3.07 5.64
N ARG A 135 16.84 -3.08 4.35
CA ARG A 135 17.42 -4.27 3.69
C ARG A 135 18.83 -4.57 4.17
N LEU A 136 19.64 -3.55 4.46
CA LEU A 136 20.96 -3.74 5.07
C LEU A 136 20.86 -4.48 6.41
N GLY A 137 19.85 -4.16 7.23
CA GLY A 137 19.57 -4.91 8.46
C GLY A 137 19.39 -6.41 8.23
N VAL A 138 18.65 -6.80 7.19
CA VAL A 138 18.46 -8.21 6.81
C VAL A 138 19.78 -8.86 6.39
N ILE A 139 20.59 -8.18 5.57
CA ILE A 139 21.90 -8.69 5.11
C ILE A 139 22.83 -8.93 6.30
N VAL A 140 22.87 -8.00 7.26
CA VAL A 140 23.70 -8.10 8.46
C VAL A 140 23.25 -9.29 9.33
N GLU A 141 21.95 -9.54 9.48
CA GLU A 141 21.45 -10.70 10.25
C GLU A 141 21.90 -12.04 9.67
N TYR A 142 21.87 -12.20 8.34
CA TYR A 142 22.32 -13.44 7.69
C TYR A 142 23.84 -13.61 7.74
N ARG A 143 24.61 -12.54 7.53
CA ARG A 143 26.08 -12.64 7.54
C ARG A 143 26.68 -12.85 8.93
N THR A 144 26.02 -12.35 9.96
CA THR A 144 26.47 -12.56 11.35
C THR A 144 26.07 -13.93 11.91
N GLY A 145 25.42 -14.78 11.10
CA GLY A 145 24.94 -16.10 11.55
C GLY A 145 23.77 -16.03 12.53
N ARG A 146 23.15 -14.84 12.70
CA ARG A 146 21.96 -14.65 13.55
C ARG A 146 20.69 -15.22 12.93
N ARG A 147 20.71 -15.58 11.65
CA ARG A 147 19.67 -16.38 11.01
C ARG A 147 20.25 -17.64 10.40
N GLU A 148 19.56 -18.75 10.59
CA GLU A 148 19.88 -19.98 9.90
C GLU A 148 19.65 -19.81 8.39
N LEU A 149 20.67 -20.14 7.60
CA LEU A 149 20.64 -20.02 6.13
C LEU A 149 19.56 -20.92 5.48
N GLY A 150 19.04 -21.94 6.19
CA GLY A 150 18.03 -22.85 5.66
C GLY A 150 16.58 -22.52 5.99
N SER A 151 16.33 -21.96 7.19
CA SER A 151 14.99 -21.73 7.72
C SER A 151 14.68 -20.23 7.88
N GLY A 152 15.70 -19.37 7.86
CA GLY A 152 15.57 -17.95 8.19
C GLY A 152 15.22 -17.69 9.66
N LYS A 153 15.18 -18.74 10.51
CA LYS A 153 14.92 -18.64 11.96
C LYS A 153 16.09 -17.95 12.64
N ARG A 154 15.77 -17.10 13.62
CA ARG A 154 16.78 -16.40 14.42
C ARG A 154 17.47 -17.39 15.35
N THR A 155 18.80 -17.43 15.31
CA THR A 155 19.60 -18.15 16.30
C THR A 155 19.59 -17.35 17.61
N ARG A 156 19.52 -18.04 18.76
CA ARG A 156 19.39 -17.43 20.11
C ARG A 156 20.67 -16.73 20.63
N THR A 157 21.60 -16.39 19.74
CA THR A 157 22.87 -15.77 20.10
C THR A 157 22.68 -14.32 20.51
N SER A 158 23.25 -13.95 21.66
CA SER A 158 23.21 -12.59 22.22
C SER A 158 23.96 -11.60 21.30
N PRO A 159 23.49 -10.34 21.16
CA PRO A 159 24.15 -9.36 20.30
C PRO A 159 25.55 -9.01 20.83
N SER A 160 26.60 -9.34 20.08
CA SER A 160 27.98 -8.88 20.28
C SER A 160 28.37 -7.91 19.15
N GLY A 161 28.17 -6.60 19.35
CA GLY A 161 28.70 -5.54 18.48
C GLY A 161 27.68 -4.53 17.94
N TRP A 162 28.19 -3.39 17.44
CA TRP A 162 27.39 -2.26 16.93
C TRP A 162 26.54 -2.63 15.69
N LEU A 163 27.10 -3.40 14.76
CA LEU A 163 26.39 -3.89 13.57
C LEU A 163 25.16 -4.74 13.91
N GLN A 164 25.22 -5.48 15.02
CA GLN A 164 24.09 -6.31 15.44
C GLN A 164 23.00 -5.48 16.13
N HIS A 165 23.38 -4.42 16.85
CA HIS A 165 22.42 -3.45 17.40
C HIS A 165 21.68 -2.70 16.28
N SER A 166 22.36 -2.31 15.20
CA SER A 166 21.71 -1.66 14.07
C SER A 166 20.77 -2.58 13.29
N ALA A 167 21.06 -3.88 13.24
CA ALA A 167 20.15 -4.87 12.69
C ALA A 167 18.89 -5.05 13.55
N ASP A 168 19.03 -5.04 14.88
CA ASP A 168 17.90 -5.09 15.80
C ASP A 168 17.01 -3.84 15.68
N THR A 169 17.60 -2.64 15.61
CA THR A 169 16.83 -1.41 15.39
C THR A 169 16.13 -1.43 14.03
N ALA A 170 16.77 -1.92 12.96
CA ALA A 170 16.12 -2.06 11.66
C ALA A 170 14.94 -3.06 11.69
N THR A 171 15.05 -4.14 12.46
CA THR A 171 13.95 -5.09 12.63
C THR A 171 12.80 -4.48 13.43
N VAL A 172 13.07 -3.79 14.54
CA VAL A 172 12.05 -3.07 15.32
C VAL A 172 11.38 -1.99 14.48
N ALA A 173 12.16 -1.17 13.78
CA ALA A 173 11.64 -0.12 12.91
C ALA A 173 10.70 -0.68 11.84
N ALA A 174 11.06 -1.80 11.22
CA ALA A 174 10.18 -2.42 10.23
C ALA A 174 8.92 -3.05 10.81
N LEU A 175 8.99 -3.60 12.03
CA LEU A 175 7.80 -4.09 12.72
C LEU A 175 6.86 -2.94 13.09
N LEU A 176 7.40 -1.82 13.55
CA LEU A 176 6.62 -0.61 13.81
C LEU A 176 6.02 -0.05 12.51
N LEU A 177 6.81 0.02 11.44
CA LEU A 177 6.32 0.48 10.13
C LEU A 177 5.20 -0.40 9.61
N ALA A 178 5.37 -1.72 9.63
CA ALA A 178 4.39 -2.65 9.10
C ALA A 178 3.17 -2.80 10.02
N GLY A 179 3.36 -2.92 11.34
CA GLY A 179 2.30 -3.28 12.29
C GLY A 179 1.57 -2.10 12.92
N VAL A 180 2.12 -0.90 12.86
CA VAL A 180 1.51 0.29 13.48
C VAL A 180 1.34 1.42 12.46
N VAL A 181 2.45 1.88 11.89
CA VAL A 181 2.46 3.10 11.06
C VAL A 181 1.65 2.91 9.78
N LEU A 182 1.86 1.81 9.04
CA LEU A 182 1.13 1.52 7.81
C LEU A 182 -0.39 1.38 8.06
N PRO A 183 -0.87 0.57 9.03
CA PRO A 183 -2.30 0.50 9.35
C PRO A 183 -2.90 1.87 9.72
N VAL A 184 -2.23 2.65 10.57
CA VAL A 184 -2.75 3.96 11.00
C VAL A 184 -2.89 4.94 9.83
N ILE A 185 -1.87 5.04 8.97
CA ILE A 185 -1.92 5.94 7.81
C ILE A 185 -2.94 5.44 6.78
N ALA A 186 -3.04 4.12 6.58
CA ALA A 186 -4.00 3.55 5.66
C ALA A 186 -5.44 3.80 6.12
N LEU A 187 -5.72 3.64 7.42
CA LEU A 187 -7.00 3.99 8.02
C LEU A 187 -7.30 5.49 7.88
N ALA A 188 -6.33 6.35 8.19
CA ALA A 188 -6.49 7.79 8.03
C ALA A 188 -6.82 8.18 6.58
N GLY A 189 -6.15 7.57 5.59
CA GLY A 189 -6.44 7.79 4.18
C GLY A 189 -7.75 7.16 3.69
N ALA A 190 -8.26 6.12 4.36
CA ALA A 190 -9.58 5.57 4.10
C ALA A 190 -10.70 6.50 4.58
N VAL A 191 -10.48 7.20 5.70
CA VAL A 191 -11.51 8.03 6.37
C VAL A 191 -11.27 9.53 6.22
N ASP A 192 -10.48 9.93 5.21
CA ASP A 192 -10.14 11.34 4.94
C ASP A 192 -11.26 12.13 4.24
N GLY A 193 -12.30 11.44 3.78
CA GLY A 193 -13.44 12.04 3.07
C GLY A 193 -13.17 12.46 1.63
N ARG A 194 -11.96 12.22 1.11
CA ARG A 194 -11.61 12.47 -0.31
C ARG A 194 -11.98 11.27 -1.15
N SER A 195 -12.37 11.46 -2.40
CA SER A 195 -12.56 10.37 -3.35
C SER A 195 -11.23 9.63 -3.62
N TRP A 196 -11.31 8.39 -4.06
CA TRP A 196 -10.14 7.65 -4.56
C TRP A 196 -9.85 7.96 -6.04
N THR A 197 -10.82 8.50 -6.75
CA THR A 197 -10.81 8.77 -8.19
C THR A 197 -11.22 10.22 -8.46
N SER A 198 -11.24 10.65 -9.72
CA SER A 198 -11.72 11.98 -10.10
C SER A 198 -13.15 12.21 -9.63
N VAL A 199 -13.39 13.39 -9.06
CA VAL A 199 -14.74 13.95 -8.94
C VAL A 199 -14.98 14.80 -10.17
N VAL A 200 -16.11 14.57 -10.83
CA VAL A 200 -16.48 15.26 -12.07
C VAL A 200 -17.85 15.91 -11.89
N GLU A 201 -18.06 17.05 -12.54
CA GLU A 201 -19.37 17.67 -12.65
C GLU A 201 -19.97 17.28 -13.99
N CYS A 202 -21.14 16.65 -13.99
CA CYS A 202 -21.81 16.12 -15.18
C CYS A 202 -23.25 16.59 -15.26
N ASP A 203 -23.80 16.62 -16.47
CA ASP A 203 -25.24 16.66 -16.68
C ASP A 203 -25.79 15.25 -16.47
N VAL A 204 -26.70 15.09 -15.53
CA VAL A 204 -27.38 13.83 -15.19
C VAL A 204 -28.87 13.99 -15.42
N ASN A 205 -29.52 12.91 -15.83
CA ASN A 205 -30.96 12.87 -16.01
C ASN A 205 -31.56 11.78 -15.14
N THR A 206 -32.16 12.20 -14.03
CA THR A 206 -32.85 11.34 -13.05
C THR A 206 -34.34 11.17 -13.36
N GLY A 207 -34.79 11.63 -14.52
CA GLY A 207 -36.19 11.58 -14.95
C GLY A 207 -36.99 12.88 -14.76
N GLU A 208 -36.46 13.85 -14.00
CA GLU A 208 -37.09 15.17 -13.80
C GLU A 208 -36.53 16.27 -14.73
N GLY A 209 -35.47 15.95 -15.48
CA GLY A 209 -34.77 16.89 -16.35
C GLY A 209 -33.27 16.63 -16.32
N ASN A 210 -32.51 17.44 -17.06
CA ASN A 210 -31.05 17.43 -16.93
C ASN A 210 -30.65 18.37 -15.80
N GLU A 211 -30.00 17.84 -14.78
CA GLU A 211 -29.42 18.61 -13.68
C GLU A 211 -27.91 18.44 -13.66
N ARG A 212 -27.21 19.43 -13.12
CA ARG A 212 -25.75 19.38 -12.97
C ARG A 212 -25.43 18.81 -11.60
N ALA A 213 -24.80 17.64 -11.54
CA ALA A 213 -24.44 16.98 -10.29
C ALA A 213 -22.93 16.69 -10.20
N ARG A 214 -22.42 16.58 -8.98
CA ARG A 214 -21.04 16.16 -8.71
C ARG A 214 -21.01 14.66 -8.53
N LEU A 215 -20.22 14.00 -9.36
CA LEU A 215 -20.13 12.55 -9.40
C LEU A 215 -18.73 12.07 -9.03
N VAL A 216 -18.63 11.01 -8.23
CA VAL A 216 -17.40 10.22 -8.11
C VAL A 216 -17.34 9.25 -9.29
N GLU A 217 -16.32 9.35 -10.15
CA GLU A 217 -16.21 8.54 -11.37
C GLU A 217 -15.96 7.05 -11.06
N LEU A 218 -16.96 6.19 -11.29
CA LEU A 218 -16.86 4.74 -11.10
C LEU A 218 -16.39 4.02 -12.38
N GLY A 219 -16.68 4.62 -13.53
CA GLY A 219 -16.24 4.11 -14.82
C GLY A 219 -16.62 5.05 -15.96
N ARG A 220 -16.03 4.81 -17.13
CA ARG A 220 -16.25 5.62 -18.32
C ARG A 220 -16.65 4.75 -19.50
N LYS A 221 -17.74 5.10 -20.17
CA LYS A 221 -18.23 4.40 -21.36
C LYS A 221 -18.46 5.40 -22.49
N GLY A 222 -17.55 5.39 -23.47
CA GLY A 222 -17.56 6.38 -24.55
C GLY A 222 -17.40 7.80 -23.99
N ASN A 223 -18.36 8.67 -24.32
CA ASN A 223 -18.37 10.06 -23.83
C ASN A 223 -19.13 10.25 -22.50
N GLY A 224 -19.70 9.17 -21.95
CA GLY A 224 -20.42 9.19 -20.68
C GLY A 224 -19.59 8.68 -19.51
N VAL A 225 -19.95 9.13 -18.31
CA VAL A 225 -19.39 8.68 -17.03
C VAL A 225 -20.48 7.95 -16.26
N VAL A 226 -20.16 6.76 -15.77
CA VAL A 226 -20.93 6.11 -14.70
C VAL A 226 -20.33 6.60 -13.39
N GLY A 227 -21.12 7.27 -12.58
CA GLY A 227 -20.64 7.91 -11.37
C GLY A 227 -21.60 7.75 -10.21
N TRP A 228 -21.08 7.87 -9.00
CA TRP A 228 -21.88 8.01 -7.79
C TRP A 228 -22.24 9.48 -7.60
N ASP A 229 -23.53 9.81 -7.60
CA ASP A 229 -24.05 11.14 -7.28
C ASP A 229 -23.85 11.42 -5.79
N ILE A 230 -23.05 12.44 -5.49
CA ILE A 230 -22.70 12.80 -4.11
C ILE A 230 -23.90 13.35 -3.35
N GLU A 231 -24.77 14.08 -4.04
CA GLU A 231 -25.95 14.70 -3.45
C GLU A 231 -27.18 13.78 -3.50
N GLY A 232 -27.30 12.99 -4.56
CA GLY A 232 -28.40 12.03 -4.77
C GLY A 232 -28.25 10.70 -4.03
N ASP A 233 -27.05 10.35 -3.56
CA ASP A 233 -26.72 9.05 -2.95
C ASP A 233 -27.14 7.85 -3.84
N GLU A 234 -26.91 7.95 -5.14
CA GLU A 234 -27.25 6.90 -6.12
C GLU A 234 -26.26 6.82 -7.29
N VAL A 235 -26.24 5.69 -8.01
CA VAL A 235 -25.44 5.53 -9.23
C VAL A 235 -26.18 6.10 -10.44
N VAL A 236 -25.54 7.04 -11.13
CA VAL A 236 -26.11 7.74 -12.30
C VAL A 236 -25.19 7.70 -13.51
N ASN A 237 -25.77 7.95 -14.68
CA ASN A 237 -25.04 8.15 -15.93
C ASN A 237 -24.95 9.64 -16.24
N GLY A 238 -23.75 10.20 -16.18
CA GLY A 238 -23.44 11.58 -16.50
C GLY A 238 -22.93 11.76 -17.93
N ILE A 239 -23.28 12.88 -18.55
CA ILE A 239 -22.72 13.36 -19.82
C ILE A 239 -22.16 14.78 -19.66
N ASN A 240 -21.43 15.28 -20.66
CA ASN A 240 -20.82 16.62 -20.64
C ASN A 240 -19.99 16.90 -19.38
N CYS A 241 -19.24 15.89 -18.94
CA CYS A 241 -18.52 15.92 -17.68
C CYS A 241 -17.26 16.79 -17.74
N GLY A 242 -17.04 17.61 -16.70
CA GLY A 242 -15.80 18.34 -16.45
C GLY A 242 -15.17 17.91 -15.13
N VAL A 243 -13.84 18.03 -15.00
CA VAL A 243 -13.16 17.75 -13.73
C VAL A 243 -13.56 18.79 -12.69
N SER A 244 -14.02 18.35 -11.52
CA SER A 244 -14.30 19.24 -10.40
C SER A 244 -12.98 19.63 -9.72
N GLU A 245 -12.88 20.88 -9.28
CA GLU A 245 -11.65 21.39 -8.62
C GLU A 245 -11.40 20.77 -7.24
N ASN A 246 -12.42 20.13 -6.66
CA ASN A 246 -12.38 19.57 -5.32
C ASN A 246 -12.79 18.09 -5.34
N ASP A 247 -11.91 17.24 -4.81
CA ASP A 247 -12.10 15.80 -4.65
C ASP A 247 -12.63 15.40 -3.26
N VAL A 248 -12.92 16.37 -2.39
CA VAL A 248 -13.58 16.13 -1.12
C VAL A 248 -15.07 15.83 -1.37
N VAL A 249 -15.49 14.66 -0.89
CA VAL A 249 -16.85 14.13 -0.99
C VAL A 249 -17.56 14.23 0.36
N ARG A 250 -16.83 13.99 1.47
CA ARG A 250 -17.36 14.04 2.84
C ARG A 250 -16.34 14.71 3.78
N PRO A 251 -16.76 15.20 4.96
CA PRO A 251 -15.79 15.58 5.98
C PRO A 251 -14.98 14.35 6.42
N PRO A 252 -13.70 14.52 6.78
CA PRO A 252 -12.93 13.43 7.35
C PRO A 252 -13.52 13.01 8.70
N LEU A 253 -13.36 11.72 9.07
CA LEU A 253 -13.93 11.15 10.30
C LEU A 253 -13.50 11.90 11.57
N TRP A 254 -12.29 12.46 11.61
CA TRP A 254 -11.83 13.23 12.76
C TRP A 254 -12.43 14.65 12.86
N ARG A 255 -13.33 15.03 11.93
CA ARG A 255 -14.09 16.28 11.95
C ARG A 255 -15.61 16.07 11.90
N SER A 256 -16.09 14.83 11.84
CA SER A 256 -17.51 14.47 11.84
C SER A 256 -18.08 14.39 13.24
#